data_AF-A0AAD7GC26-F1
#
_entry.id   AF-A0AAD7GC26-F1
#
_cell.length_a   1.000
_cell.length_b   1.000
_cell.length_c   1.000
_cell.angle_alpha   90.00
_cell.angle_beta   90.00
_cell.angle_gamma   90.00
#
_symmetry.space_group_name_H-M   'P 1'
#
loop_
_entity.id
_entity.type
_entity.pdbx_description
1 polymer ?
#
loop_
_entity_poly.entity_id
_entity_poly.type
_entity_poly.pdbx_seq_one_letter_code
_entity_poly.pdbx_strand_id
1 'polypeptide(L)'
;MPLDFRSSVTAVGATEFTTDETQETASSMSGGGFSNFFQRPKYQDAAVDGYLRLTGNTESTAFNVSSRAVPDVSAISQVEFILDGEDISFFGSTAYSAEIFASIVAPLTNERIAAGKPELGFLNPLLYQNPSAFNDMQVDGFNATAGWDPVTGFGSPIYPKLQEACNKF
;
A
#
# COMPACT_ATOMS: atom_id res chain seq x y z
N MET A 1 4.03 11.06 21.46
CA MET A 1 5.04 11.47 20.47
C MET A 1 4.29 12.25 19.41
N PRO A 2 4.56 13.54 19.18
CA PRO A 2 3.89 14.27 18.10
C PRO A 2 4.18 13.54 16.78
N LEU A 3 3.12 13.27 16.01
CA LEU A 3 3.20 12.66 14.69
C LEU A 3 4.06 13.56 13.80
N ASP A 4 5.24 13.08 13.39
CA ASP A 4 5.99 13.71 12.31
C ASP A 4 5.16 13.56 11.03
N PHE A 5 4.67 14.69 10.50
CA PHE A 5 3.68 14.75 9.42
C PHE A 5 4.08 13.91 8.19
N ARG A 6 5.38 13.67 7.97
CA ARG A 6 5.90 12.97 6.78
C ARG A 6 6.09 11.47 6.98
N SER A 7 6.15 10.98 8.22
CA SER A 7 6.01 9.56 8.58
C SER A 7 4.57 9.17 8.94
N SER A 8 3.64 10.11 8.76
CA SER A 8 2.22 10.01 9.09
C SER A 8 1.30 9.99 7.86
N VAL A 9 1.85 9.62 6.70
CA VAL A 9 1.11 9.45 5.45
C VAL A 9 1.09 7.97 5.08
N THR A 10 -0.07 7.48 4.67
CA THR A 10 -0.21 6.19 4.00
C THR A 10 0.29 6.31 2.57
N ALA A 11 1.47 5.77 2.29
CA ALA A 11 2.04 5.74 0.96
C ALA A 11 1.39 4.63 0.13
N VAL A 12 0.94 4.98 -1.06
CA VAL A 12 0.25 4.07 -1.99
C VAL A 12 1.11 3.84 -3.22
N GLY A 13 1.58 2.60 -3.39
CA GLY A 13 2.27 2.13 -4.59
C GLY A 13 1.30 1.78 -5.71
N ALA A 14 1.87 1.32 -6.83
CA ALA A 14 1.13 1.00 -8.03
C ALA A 14 1.14 -0.51 -8.33
N THR A 15 0.00 -0.98 -8.81
CA THR A 15 -0.19 -2.33 -9.35
C THR A 15 -0.86 -2.20 -10.71
N GLU A 16 -0.85 -3.29 -11.47
CA GLU A 16 -1.39 -3.35 -12.82
C GLU A 16 -1.95 -4.75 -13.10
N PHE A 17 -2.95 -4.85 -13.97
CA PHE A 17 -3.38 -6.16 -14.44
C PHE A 17 -2.44 -6.66 -15.54
N THR A 18 -2.23 -7.98 -15.58
CA THR A 18 -1.62 -8.66 -16.72
C THR A 18 -2.41 -8.34 -17.99
N THR A 19 -1.78 -8.45 -19.16
CA THR A 19 -2.41 -8.12 -20.45
C THR A 19 -3.68 -8.94 -20.74
N ASP A 20 -3.82 -10.12 -20.13
CA ASP A 20 -5.02 -10.95 -20.22
C ASP A 20 -6.06 -10.68 -19.11
N GLU A 21 -5.79 -9.69 -18.24
CA GLU A 21 -6.61 -9.25 -17.11
C GLU A 21 -6.94 -10.34 -16.07
N THR A 22 -6.16 -11.43 -16.06
CA THR A 22 -6.41 -12.54 -15.13
C THR A 22 -5.74 -12.39 -13.78
N GLN A 23 -4.73 -11.52 -13.68
CA GLN A 23 -3.87 -11.40 -12.49
C GLN A 23 -3.52 -9.95 -12.25
N GLU A 24 -3.63 -9.49 -11.00
CA GLU A 24 -3.01 -8.24 -10.56
C GLU A 24 -1.53 -8.53 -10.29
N THR A 25 -0.63 -7.65 -10.73
CA THR A 25 0.81 -7.71 -10.44
C THR A 25 1.35 -6.33 -10.03
N ALA A 26 2.56 -6.29 -9.47
CA ALA A 26 3.28 -5.05 -9.21
C ALA A 26 3.53 -4.29 -10.51
N SER A 27 3.28 -2.98 -10.51
CA SER A 27 3.60 -2.16 -11.68
C SER A 27 5.05 -1.72 -11.65
N SER A 28 5.71 -1.70 -12.81
CA SER A 28 7.04 -1.11 -12.98
C SER A 28 7.10 0.38 -12.64
N MET A 29 5.94 1.04 -12.58
CA MET A 29 5.79 2.44 -12.19
C MET A 29 5.58 2.62 -10.68
N SER A 30 5.58 1.53 -9.90
CA SER A 30 5.49 1.63 -8.45
C SER A 30 6.77 2.20 -7.86
N GLY A 31 6.64 3.30 -7.11
CA GLY A 31 7.72 3.83 -6.31
C GLY A 31 7.84 3.08 -4.99
N GLY A 32 9.07 2.90 -4.49
CA GLY A 32 9.30 2.22 -3.23
C GLY A 32 10.76 2.26 -2.78
N GLY A 33 11.04 1.77 -1.57
CA GLY A 33 12.38 1.75 -0.98
C GLY A 33 12.41 2.28 0.46
N PHE A 34 13.61 2.69 0.90
CA PHE A 34 13.83 3.18 2.27
C PHE A 34 14.25 4.64 2.29
N SER A 35 13.69 5.42 3.22
CA SER A 35 14.03 6.83 3.37
C SER A 35 15.47 7.03 3.85
N ASN A 36 16.12 8.09 3.38
CA ASN A 36 17.39 8.56 3.96
C ASN A 36 17.19 9.59 5.09
N PHE A 37 15.95 9.98 5.38
CA PHE A 37 15.64 11.11 6.27
C PHE A 37 14.79 10.71 7.48
N PHE A 38 13.81 9.82 7.29
CA PHE A 38 12.82 9.50 8.32
C PHE A 38 13.11 8.16 8.96
N GLN A 39 13.20 8.15 10.29
CA GLN A 39 13.36 6.91 11.05
C GLN A 39 12.18 5.97 10.84
N ARG A 40 12.44 4.66 10.93
CA ARG A 40 11.40 3.65 10.81
C ARG A 40 10.39 3.80 11.96
N PRO A 41 9.09 3.95 11.66
CA PRO A 41 8.08 3.98 12.69
C PRO A 41 7.85 2.57 13.25
N LYS A 42 7.58 2.47 14.55
CA LYS A 42 7.43 1.17 15.25
C LYS A 42 6.37 0.26 14.65
N TYR A 43 5.30 0.80 14.07
CA TYR A 43 4.27 0.00 13.43
C TYR A 43 4.81 -0.81 12.23
N GLN A 44 5.95 -0.41 11.67
CA GLN A 44 6.56 -1.01 10.49
C GLN A 44 7.68 -2.02 10.84
N ASP A 45 8.14 -2.10 12.09
CA ASP A 45 9.28 -2.95 12.48
C ASP A 45 9.08 -4.41 12.07
N ALA A 46 7.93 -5.01 12.42
CA ALA A 46 7.66 -6.42 12.12
C ALA A 46 7.63 -6.72 10.62
N ALA A 47 7.08 -5.80 9.82
CA ALA A 47 6.98 -5.92 8.37
C ALA A 47 8.36 -5.83 7.71
N VAL A 48 9.14 -4.80 8.03
CA VAL A 48 10.48 -4.62 7.47
C VAL A 48 11.43 -5.71 7.93
N ASP A 49 11.40 -6.10 9.20
CA ASP A 49 12.25 -7.19 9.68
C ASP A 49 11.87 -8.52 9.00
N GLY A 50 10.59 -8.71 8.64
CA GLY A 50 10.12 -9.81 7.80
C GLY A 50 10.78 -9.81 6.43
N TYR A 51 10.67 -8.69 5.72
CA TYR A 51 11.29 -8.48 4.42
C TYR A 51 12.81 -8.72 4.43
N LEU A 52 13.53 -8.16 5.40
CA LEU A 52 14.98 -8.31 5.49
C LEU A 52 15.41 -9.75 5.78
N ARG A 53 14.60 -10.52 6.53
CA ARG A 53 14.88 -11.96 6.72
C ARG A 53 14.72 -12.75 5.43
N LEU A 54 13.69 -12.46 4.64
CA LEU A 54 13.43 -13.16 3.38
C LEU A 54 14.48 -12.88 2.31
N THR A 55 15.01 -11.66 2.28
CA THR A 55 16.06 -11.24 1.33
C THR A 55 17.48 -11.55 1.81
N GLY A 56 17.66 -12.11 3.01
CA GLY A 56 18.99 -12.30 3.59
C GLY A 56 19.71 -10.99 3.89
N ASN A 57 18.96 -9.89 4.03
CA ASN A 57 19.44 -8.54 4.32
C ASN A 57 20.41 -7.98 3.27
N THR A 58 20.36 -8.46 2.02
CA THR A 58 21.18 -7.94 0.90
C THR A 58 20.91 -6.47 0.63
N GLU A 59 19.68 -6.01 0.86
CA GLU A 59 19.24 -4.63 0.62
C GLU A 59 19.95 -3.59 1.50
N SER A 60 20.52 -4.03 2.64
CA SER A 60 21.24 -3.15 3.56
C SER A 60 22.50 -2.51 2.97
N THR A 61 23.02 -3.04 1.86
CA THR A 61 24.14 -2.44 1.14
C THR A 61 23.73 -1.31 0.20
N ALA A 62 22.47 -1.30 -0.25
CA ALA A 62 21.94 -0.31 -1.18
C ALA A 62 21.09 0.76 -0.49
N PHE A 63 20.47 0.43 0.65
CA PHE A 63 19.47 1.26 1.31
C PHE A 63 19.67 1.37 2.82
N ASN A 64 19.19 2.47 3.40
CA ASN A 64 19.12 2.63 4.86
C ASN A 64 17.94 1.85 5.44
N VAL A 65 18.13 0.55 5.66
CA VAL A 65 17.08 -0.38 6.10
C VAL A 65 16.54 -0.12 7.52
N SER A 66 17.15 0.81 8.27
CA SER A 66 16.67 1.28 9.58
C SER A 66 15.66 2.43 9.50
N SER A 67 15.32 2.89 8.30
CA SER A 67 14.44 4.03 8.05
C SER A 67 13.03 3.64 7.62
N ARG A 68 12.12 4.62 7.53
CA ARG A 68 10.76 4.46 6.98
C ARG A 68 10.85 3.87 5.59
N ALA A 69 10.22 2.73 5.38
CA ALA A 69 10.19 2.05 4.09
C ALA A 69 8.84 2.26 3.40
N VAL A 70 8.80 2.43 2.08
CA VAL A 70 7.60 2.70 1.27
C VAL A 70 7.46 1.67 0.15
N PRO A 71 6.23 1.44 -0.35
CA PRO A 71 4.96 2.00 0.12
C PRO A 71 4.38 1.25 1.33
N ASP A 72 3.21 1.67 1.82
CA ASP A 72 2.48 0.94 2.88
C ASP A 72 1.51 -0.08 2.29
N VAL A 73 0.85 0.30 1.19
CA VAL A 73 -0.11 -0.50 0.41
C VAL A 73 0.06 -0.15 -1.07
N SER A 74 -0.67 -0.83 -1.95
CA SER A 74 -0.77 -0.46 -3.35
C SER A 74 -2.23 -0.50 -3.83
N ALA A 75 -2.47 0.07 -5.00
CA ALA A 75 -3.74 -0.06 -5.70
C ALA A 75 -3.50 -0.02 -7.21
N ILE A 76 -4.50 -0.43 -7.98
CA ILE A 76 -4.40 -0.45 -9.44
C ILE A 76 -4.03 0.96 -9.95
N SER A 77 -3.14 1.02 -10.94
CA SER A 77 -2.66 2.26 -11.57
C SER A 77 -3.15 2.42 -13.00
N GLN A 78 -4.10 1.58 -13.39
CA GLN A 78 -4.77 1.55 -14.67
C GLN A 78 -6.19 2.07 -14.48
N VAL A 79 -6.58 3.08 -15.25
CA VAL A 79 -7.90 3.70 -15.18
C VAL A 79 -8.44 3.90 -16.59
N GLU A 80 -9.74 3.69 -16.74
CA GLU A 80 -10.44 3.82 -18.01
C GLU A 80 -11.59 4.80 -17.86
N PHE A 81 -11.75 5.66 -18.86
CA PHE A 81 -12.79 6.68 -18.89
C PHE A 81 -13.44 6.72 -20.26
N ILE A 82 -14.71 7.11 -20.30
CA ILE A 82 -15.40 7.48 -21.54
C ILE A 82 -15.41 9.00 -21.63
N LEU A 83 -14.75 9.56 -22.64
CA LEU A 83 -14.75 10.99 -22.93
C LEU A 83 -15.30 11.20 -24.34
N ASP A 84 -16.37 12.00 -24.45
CA ASP A 84 -17.06 12.27 -25.72
C ASP A 84 -17.48 11.02 -26.51
N GLY A 85 -17.74 9.91 -25.81
CA GLY A 85 -18.13 8.63 -26.41
C GLY A 85 -16.95 7.76 -26.87
N GLU A 86 -15.71 8.17 -26.61
CA GLU A 86 -14.50 7.39 -26.85
C GLU A 86 -13.93 6.82 -25.55
N ASP A 87 -13.45 5.57 -25.61
CA ASP A 87 -12.73 4.93 -24.51
C ASP A 87 -11.29 5.47 -24.45
N ILE A 88 -10.91 5.97 -23.28
CA ILE A 88 -9.57 6.47 -22.99
C ILE A 88 -9.01 5.74 -21.78
N SER A 89 -7.91 5.02 -21.98
CA SER A 89 -7.20 4.31 -20.91
C SER A 89 -5.89 5.03 -20.55
N PHE A 90 -5.67 5.23 -19.25
CA PHE A 90 -4.40 5.73 -18.70
C PHE A 90 -3.78 4.66 -17.80
N PHE A 91 -2.44 4.54 -17.88
CA PHE A 91 -1.69 3.49 -17.18
C PHE A 91 -0.52 4.08 -16.39
N GLY A 92 -0.15 3.42 -15.30
CA GLY A 92 1.18 3.54 -14.69
C GLY A 92 1.40 4.79 -13.86
N SER A 93 0.39 5.33 -13.20
CA SER A 93 0.56 6.45 -12.25
C SER A 93 0.10 6.08 -10.83
N THR A 94 0.99 6.25 -9.86
CA THR A 94 0.65 6.10 -8.43
C THR A 94 -0.35 7.16 -7.95
N ALA A 95 -0.57 8.25 -8.71
CA ALA A 95 -1.63 9.20 -8.41
C ALA A 95 -3.02 8.55 -8.52
N TYR A 96 -3.24 7.75 -9.58
CA TYR A 96 -4.48 6.98 -9.73
C TYR A 96 -4.64 5.97 -8.60
N SER A 97 -3.56 5.26 -8.25
CA SER A 97 -3.57 4.32 -7.12
C SER A 97 -3.95 5.01 -5.80
N ALA A 98 -3.40 6.19 -5.52
CA ALA A 98 -3.73 6.95 -4.32
C ALA A 98 -5.20 7.40 -4.29
N GLU A 99 -5.74 7.87 -5.42
CA GLU A 99 -7.15 8.26 -5.56
C GLU A 99 -8.10 7.06 -5.39
N ILE A 100 -7.75 5.91 -5.96
CA ILE A 100 -8.52 4.66 -5.81
C ILE A 100 -8.49 4.20 -4.36
N PHE A 101 -7.32 4.19 -3.72
CA PHE A 101 -7.23 3.84 -2.29
C PHE A 101 -8.03 4.80 -1.41
N ALA A 102 -7.98 6.10 -1.67
CA ALA A 102 -8.80 7.08 -0.97
C ALA A 102 -10.31 6.81 -1.16
N SER A 103 -10.72 6.43 -2.36
CA SER A 103 -12.11 6.08 -2.70
C SER A 103 -12.58 4.79 -2.00
N ILE A 104 -11.66 3.90 -1.64
CA ILE A 104 -11.91 2.71 -0.80
C ILE A 104 -12.04 3.09 0.68
N VAL A 105 -11.21 4.02 1.18
CA VAL A 105 -11.22 4.45 2.59
C VAL A 105 -12.44 5.32 2.93
N ALA A 106 -12.93 6.11 1.98
CA ALA A 106 -14.07 7.01 2.19
C ALA A 106 -15.35 6.29 2.69
N PRO A 107 -15.87 5.23 2.03
CA PRO A 107 -17.04 4.51 2.52
C PRO A 107 -16.79 3.84 3.88
N LEU A 108 -15.59 3.31 4.15
CA LEU A 108 -15.24 2.74 5.46
C LEU A 108 -15.32 3.78 6.58
N THR A 109 -14.91 5.02 6.30
CA THR A 109 -15.03 6.14 7.24
C THR A 109 -16.50 6.49 7.45
N ASN A 110 -17.30 6.58 6.39
CA ASN A 110 -18.73 6.87 6.47
C ASN A 110 -19.50 5.83 7.29
N GLU A 111 -19.21 4.54 7.09
CA GLU A 111 -19.81 3.44 7.86
C GLU A 111 -19.51 3.56 9.36
N ARG A 112 -18.27 3.92 9.72
CA ARG A 112 -17.89 4.15 11.12
C ARG A 112 -18.64 5.33 11.73
N ILE A 113 -18.71 6.46 11.02
CA ILE A 113 -19.46 7.64 11.45
C ILE A 113 -20.95 7.27 11.66
N ALA A 114 -21.55 6.54 10.72
CA ALA A 114 -22.94 6.08 10.82
C ALA A 114 -23.17 5.15 12.02
N ALA A 115 -22.16 4.38 12.41
CA ALA A 115 -22.16 3.53 13.62
C ALA A 115 -21.81 4.28 14.91
N GLY A 116 -21.66 5.62 14.89
CA GLY A 116 -21.26 6.42 16.05
C GLY A 116 -19.81 6.22 16.50
N LYS A 117 -18.95 5.67 15.62
CA LYS A 117 -17.52 5.46 15.88
C LYS A 117 -16.69 6.65 15.36
N PRO A 118 -15.48 6.88 15.90
CA PRO A 118 -14.56 7.88 15.38
C PRO A 118 -14.13 7.59 13.94
N GLU A 119 -13.78 8.64 13.19
CA GLU A 119 -13.14 8.55 11.88
C GLU A 119 -11.84 7.74 11.91
N LEU A 120 -11.44 7.19 10.76
CA LEU A 120 -10.26 6.33 10.68
C LEU A 120 -8.93 7.08 10.91
N GLY A 121 -8.85 8.36 10.51
CA GLY A 121 -7.63 9.16 10.69
C GLY A 121 -6.39 8.52 10.07
N PHE A 122 -5.30 8.45 10.82
CA PHE A 122 -4.03 7.87 10.35
C PHE A 122 -4.08 6.34 10.34
N LEU A 123 -4.07 5.76 9.14
CA LEU A 123 -4.35 4.33 8.92
C LEU A 123 -3.18 3.39 9.23
N ASN A 124 -1.93 3.81 9.10
CA ASN A 124 -0.81 2.85 9.06
C ASN A 124 -0.77 1.88 10.26
N PRO A 125 -0.95 2.31 11.53
CA PRO A 125 -0.99 1.36 12.64
C PRO A 125 -2.04 0.25 12.46
N LEU A 126 -3.20 0.56 11.88
CA LEU A 126 -4.25 -0.41 11.57
C LEU A 126 -3.82 -1.32 10.42
N LEU A 127 -3.31 -0.78 9.32
CA LEU A 127 -2.93 -1.56 8.14
C LEU A 127 -1.84 -2.59 8.49
N TYR A 128 -0.81 -2.17 9.21
CA TYR A 128 0.30 -3.03 9.63
C TYR A 128 -0.09 -4.11 10.65
N GLN A 129 -1.18 -3.93 11.37
CA GLN A 129 -1.76 -4.96 12.24
C GLN A 129 -2.64 -5.96 11.49
N ASN A 130 -3.02 -5.67 10.24
CA ASN A 130 -4.00 -6.44 9.48
C ASN A 130 -3.49 -6.78 8.06
N PRO A 131 -2.31 -7.40 7.90
CA PRO A 131 -1.75 -7.73 6.58
C PRO A 131 -2.67 -8.65 5.75
N SER A 132 -3.48 -9.49 6.40
CA SER A 132 -4.43 -10.38 5.72
C SER A 132 -5.58 -9.67 5.00
N ALA A 133 -5.72 -8.35 5.21
CA ALA A 133 -6.71 -7.50 4.55
C ALA A 133 -6.29 -7.06 3.14
N PHE A 134 -5.18 -7.58 2.62
CA PHE A 134 -4.63 -7.22 1.31
C PHE A 134 -4.33 -8.47 0.47
N ASN A 135 -4.34 -8.29 -0.85
CA ASN A 135 -3.82 -9.26 -1.81
C ASN A 135 -2.30 -9.05 -1.90
N ASP A 136 -1.54 -10.02 -1.41
CA ASP A 136 -0.09 -10.05 -1.46
C ASP A 136 0.40 -10.37 -2.89
N MET A 137 1.34 -9.57 -3.38
CA MET A 137 1.75 -9.55 -4.78
C MET A 137 3.20 -10.00 -4.88
N GLN A 138 3.40 -11.27 -5.22
CA GLN A 138 4.73 -11.79 -5.50
C GLN A 138 5.04 -11.62 -6.99
N VAL A 139 6.13 -10.92 -7.29
CA VAL A 139 6.50 -10.67 -8.70
C VAL A 139 7.98 -10.94 -8.90
N ASP A 140 8.26 -11.83 -9.84
CA ASP A 140 9.61 -12.11 -10.30
C ASP A 140 10.23 -10.86 -10.94
N GLY A 141 11.43 -10.47 -10.49
CA GLY A 141 12.22 -9.38 -11.08
C GLY A 141 12.12 -8.03 -10.34
N PHE A 142 11.16 -7.89 -9.44
CA PHE A 142 11.17 -6.86 -8.41
C PHE A 142 11.52 -7.55 -7.08
N ASN A 143 12.18 -6.87 -6.14
CA ASN A 143 12.44 -7.44 -4.80
C ASN A 143 11.13 -7.56 -3.97
N ALA A 144 10.03 -7.99 -4.58
CA ALA A 144 8.78 -8.30 -3.92
C ALA A 144 8.90 -9.66 -3.21
N THR A 145 8.35 -9.75 -2.01
CA THR A 145 8.45 -10.96 -1.17
C THR A 145 7.10 -11.23 -0.53
N ALA A 146 6.86 -12.47 -0.08
CA ALA A 146 5.66 -12.76 0.71
C ALA A 146 5.51 -11.80 1.90
N GLY A 147 4.34 -11.17 1.99
CA GLY A 147 4.00 -10.19 3.02
C GLY A 147 4.23 -8.75 2.55
N TRP A 148 4.86 -7.94 3.40
CA TRP A 148 5.18 -6.56 3.03
C TRP A 148 6.49 -6.51 2.25
N ASP A 149 6.54 -5.70 1.21
CA ASP A 149 7.76 -5.42 0.45
C ASP A 149 7.89 -3.93 0.06
N PRO A 150 9.09 -3.44 -0.29
CA PRO A 150 9.33 -2.05 -0.68
C PRO A 150 8.96 -1.76 -2.15
N VAL A 151 7.97 -2.46 -2.71
CA VAL A 151 7.45 -2.27 -4.08
C VAL A 151 5.94 -2.06 -4.05
N THR A 152 5.21 -2.94 -3.35
CA THR A 152 3.74 -2.92 -3.26
C THR A 152 3.22 -2.73 -1.83
N GLY A 153 4.11 -2.71 -0.83
CA GLY A 153 3.69 -2.67 0.55
C GLY A 153 3.00 -3.98 0.92
N PHE A 154 1.82 -3.94 1.54
CA PHE A 154 0.99 -5.13 1.72
C PHE A 154 0.21 -5.57 0.47
N GLY A 155 0.27 -4.79 -0.62
CA GLY A 155 -0.51 -5.03 -1.83
C GLY A 155 -1.88 -4.35 -1.85
N SER A 156 -2.79 -4.86 -2.68
CA SER A 156 -4.09 -4.23 -2.96
C SER A 156 -5.15 -4.58 -1.90
N PRO A 157 -6.02 -3.64 -1.48
CA PRO A 157 -6.96 -3.88 -0.39
C PRO A 157 -8.08 -4.86 -0.76
N ILE A 158 -8.34 -5.82 0.11
CA ILE A 158 -9.52 -6.69 0.07
C ILE A 158 -10.63 -6.02 0.87
N TYR A 159 -11.54 -5.30 0.20
CA TYR A 159 -12.53 -4.42 0.85
C TYR A 159 -13.24 -5.06 2.06
N PRO A 160 -13.85 -6.26 1.99
CA PRO A 160 -14.56 -6.83 3.13
C PRO A 160 -13.66 -7.10 4.35
N LYS A 161 -12.41 -7.50 4.13
CA LYS A 161 -11.46 -7.75 5.21
C LYS A 161 -10.92 -6.46 5.81
N LEU A 162 -10.67 -5.45 4.97
CA LEU A 162 -10.27 -4.13 5.43
C LEU A 162 -11.39 -3.47 6.23
N GLN A 163 -12.64 -3.60 5.79
CA GLN A 163 -13.83 -3.18 6.54
C GLN A 163 -13.92 -3.85 7.91
N GLU A 164 -13.70 -5.17 7.98
CA GLU A 164 -13.69 -5.89 9.25
C GLU A 164 -12.59 -5.37 10.19
N ALA A 165 -11.37 -5.16 9.67
CA ALA A 165 -10.25 -4.59 10.42
C ALA A 165 -10.58 -3.19 10.94
N CYS A 166 -11.11 -2.32 10.06
CA CYS A 166 -11.59 -0.98 10.40
C CYS A 166 -12.66 -1.00 11.47
N ASN A 167 -13.51 -2.02 11.56
CA ASN A 167 -14.59 -2.08 12.54
C ASN A 167 -14.15 -2.53 13.94
N LYS A 168 -13.01 -3.23 14.05
CA LYS A 168 -12.43 -3.70 15.32
C LYS A 168 -11.56 -2.64 16.02
N PHE A 169 -11.22 -1.57 15.30
CA PHE A 169 -10.38 -0.47 15.76
C PHE A 169 -11.21 0.68 16.33
#